data_AF-A0A3D9H689-F1
#
_entry.id   AF-A0A3D9H689-F1
#
_cell.length_a   1.000
_cell.length_b   1.000
_cell.length_c   1.000
_cell.angle_alpha   90.00
_cell.angle_beta   90.00
_cell.angle_gamma   90.00
#
_symmetry.space_group_name_H-M   'P 1'
#
loop_
_entity.id
_entity.type
_entity.pdbx_description
1 polymer ?
#
loop_
_entity_poly.entity_id
_entity_poly.type
_entity_poly.pdbx_seq_one_letter_code
_entity_poly.pdbx_strand_id
1 'polypeptide(L)'
;MFDQWHSLWLGRPRPYHDELLSSWFTRIALSNGLAPKDLYPICEPGGRLYRFDLDRNATKSFCSVLAEHTGIDPLFLMNMGIRRYENSLLIKRLKKSRMDWFPPAGAGFKSYGQQYCPICLDKKATPYFKHLWRFSFITICPKHGCELIDRCKQCGKPIEPLRTPAGSVISCCSVCGNELSRMARVPLVSKAALDLQQKHLMILCRGNEAVGGYWLHSIIYFQLLMVLVRLLGCSFYARALQEHLKLRAGLFRSGLIPKLHEIEQYNPRCRRELLLGAEWLLKFWPGRFVSSGRIVEFERWRFMRRREPLPYILQDVIDRYFAEPCIRFRQSQIGEAAKTLSSHAIDPTTPNIVNLVGHRIRAKPLPNKKISRYWKLDGVSPEVKEAAKSAARLEGENIASWVEETIKRRLKAEEKLAR
;
A
#
# COMPACT_ATOMS: atom_id res chain seq x y z
N MET A 1 -49.69 -1.03 10.31
CA MET A 1 -48.61 -0.01 10.36
C MET A 1 -47.93 0.10 11.74
N PHE A 2 -48.43 -0.59 12.79
CA PHE A 2 -47.85 -0.57 14.15
C PHE A 2 -46.85 -1.70 14.48
N ASP A 3 -46.66 -2.70 13.60
CA ASP A 3 -45.78 -3.85 13.88
C ASP A 3 -44.27 -3.65 13.60
N GLN A 4 -43.87 -2.60 12.89
CA GLN A 4 -42.45 -2.41 12.52
C GLN A 4 -41.56 -1.86 13.66
N TRP A 5 -42.13 -1.47 14.79
CA TRP A 5 -41.38 -0.81 15.88
C TRP A 5 -40.81 -1.79 16.90
N HIS A 6 -41.33 -3.01 17.00
CA HIS A 6 -40.86 -4.01 17.98
C HIS A 6 -39.57 -4.72 17.57
N SER A 7 -39.13 -4.62 16.31
CA SER A 7 -37.91 -5.27 15.81
C SER A 7 -36.70 -4.34 15.70
N LEU A 8 -36.85 -3.02 15.86
CA LEU A 8 -35.75 -2.07 15.64
C LEU A 8 -34.89 -1.90 16.91
N TRP A 9 -33.57 -1.76 16.74
CA TRP A 9 -32.67 -1.45 17.85
C TRP A 9 -32.84 0.00 18.33
N LEU A 10 -32.56 0.23 19.61
CA LEU A 10 -32.63 1.56 20.23
C LEU A 10 -31.55 2.51 19.67
N GLY A 11 -30.30 2.06 19.67
CA GLY A 11 -29.16 2.76 19.09
C GLY A 11 -29.02 2.47 17.60
N ARG A 12 -29.36 3.45 16.76
CA ARG A 12 -29.39 3.29 15.29
C ARG A 12 -28.92 4.56 14.58
N PRO A 13 -27.64 4.93 14.75
CA PRO A 13 -27.08 6.10 14.09
C PRO A 13 -27.20 5.96 12.57
N ARG A 14 -27.57 7.04 11.87
CA ARG A 14 -27.62 7.00 10.40
C ARG A 14 -26.20 6.83 9.83
N PRO A 15 -26.02 5.95 8.83
CA PRO A 15 -24.74 5.83 8.14
C PRO A 15 -24.46 7.07 7.28
N TYR A 16 -23.19 7.47 7.18
CA TYR A 16 -22.80 8.48 6.20
C TYR A 16 -22.51 7.85 4.84
N HIS A 17 -22.71 8.60 3.75
CA HIS A 17 -22.53 8.10 2.39
C HIS A 17 -21.07 7.67 2.08
N ASP A 18 -20.10 8.25 2.76
CA ASP A 18 -18.68 7.94 2.61
C ASP A 18 -18.11 7.12 3.77
N GLU A 19 -18.95 6.58 4.67
CA GLU A 19 -18.56 5.78 5.83
C GLU A 19 -18.41 4.29 5.52
N LEU A 20 -17.37 3.67 6.09
CA LEU A 20 -17.15 2.22 6.00
C LEU A 20 -18.17 1.42 6.80
N LEU A 21 -18.50 0.22 6.31
CA LEU A 21 -19.36 -0.72 7.04
C LEU A 21 -18.80 -1.06 8.43
N SER A 22 -17.50 -1.29 8.54
CA SER A 22 -16.82 -1.54 9.82
C SER A 22 -16.90 -0.35 10.79
N SER A 23 -16.88 0.88 10.26
CA SER A 23 -17.06 2.11 11.05
C SER A 23 -18.48 2.21 11.58
N TRP A 24 -19.45 2.10 10.67
CA TRP A 24 -20.85 2.26 11.01
C TRP A 24 -21.33 1.15 11.95
N PHE A 25 -20.95 -0.11 11.69
CA PHE A 25 -21.22 -1.23 12.58
C PHE A 25 -20.65 -1.02 13.98
N THR A 26 -19.45 -0.41 14.07
CA THR A 26 -18.87 -0.04 15.37
C THR A 26 -19.71 1.02 16.07
N ARG A 27 -20.17 2.06 15.35
CA ARG A 27 -21.05 3.08 15.94
C ARG A 27 -22.39 2.52 16.41
N ILE A 28 -22.97 1.57 15.68
CA ILE A 28 -24.19 0.87 16.11
C ILE A 28 -23.94 0.12 17.42
N ALA A 29 -22.89 -0.71 17.48
CA ALA A 29 -22.57 -1.48 18.68
C ALA A 29 -22.42 -0.55 19.89
N LEU A 30 -21.60 0.51 19.75
CA LEU A 30 -21.36 1.47 20.83
C LEU A 30 -22.63 2.23 21.24
N SER A 31 -23.51 2.58 20.30
CA SER A 31 -24.79 3.24 20.60
C SER A 31 -25.78 2.37 21.37
N ASN A 32 -25.57 1.04 21.38
CA ASN A 32 -26.34 0.08 22.17
C ASN A 32 -25.54 -0.46 23.37
N GLY A 33 -24.42 0.17 23.74
CA GLY A 33 -23.60 -0.24 24.89
C GLY A 33 -22.79 -1.53 24.68
N LEU A 34 -22.67 -2.02 23.44
CA LEU A 34 -21.96 -3.26 23.09
C LEU A 34 -20.61 -2.97 22.43
N ALA A 35 -19.67 -3.92 22.51
CA ALA A 35 -18.52 -3.92 21.61
C ALA A 35 -18.91 -4.60 20.28
N PRO A 36 -18.24 -4.28 19.15
CA PRO A 36 -18.59 -4.88 17.86
C PRO A 36 -18.48 -6.42 17.86
N LYS A 37 -17.52 -6.97 18.59
CA LYS A 37 -17.35 -8.42 18.79
C LYS A 37 -18.55 -9.10 19.45
N ASP A 38 -19.32 -8.37 20.25
CA ASP A 38 -20.46 -8.88 21.01
C ASP A 38 -21.76 -8.71 20.21
N LEU A 39 -21.88 -7.65 19.40
CA LEU A 39 -23.00 -7.45 18.48
C LEU A 39 -22.97 -8.42 17.28
N TYR A 40 -21.79 -8.78 16.79
CA TYR A 40 -21.66 -9.54 15.54
C TYR A 40 -22.34 -10.93 15.55
N PRO A 41 -22.21 -11.76 16.60
CA PRO A 41 -22.90 -13.05 16.66
C PRO A 41 -24.43 -12.94 16.64
N ILE A 42 -24.99 -11.78 17.02
CA ILE A 42 -26.43 -11.50 16.91
C ILE A 42 -26.80 -11.30 15.43
N CYS A 43 -25.93 -10.61 14.67
CA CYS A 43 -26.15 -10.34 13.25
C CYS A 43 -25.87 -11.54 12.34
N GLU A 44 -24.93 -12.39 12.75
CA GLU A 44 -24.53 -13.59 12.02
C GLU A 44 -24.35 -14.74 13.03
N PRO A 45 -25.43 -15.49 13.35
CA PRO A 45 -25.39 -16.58 14.32
C PRO A 45 -24.27 -17.59 14.04
N GLY A 46 -23.49 -17.93 15.07
CA GLY A 46 -22.30 -18.79 14.95
C GLY A 46 -21.05 -18.11 14.38
N GLY A 47 -21.16 -16.87 13.89
CA GLY A 47 -20.06 -16.06 13.39
C GLY A 47 -19.15 -15.50 14.49
N ARG A 48 -17.90 -15.18 14.12
CA ARG A 48 -16.91 -14.55 15.02
C ARG A 48 -16.12 -13.46 14.29
N LEU A 49 -15.96 -12.28 14.91
CA LEU A 49 -15.12 -11.18 14.40
C LEU A 49 -13.62 -11.33 14.69
N TYR A 50 -13.11 -12.56 14.78
CA TYR A 50 -11.68 -12.76 15.00
C TYR A 50 -10.93 -12.81 13.67
N ARG A 51 -9.98 -11.87 13.49
CA ARG A 51 -9.20 -11.72 12.26
C ARG A 51 -10.04 -11.52 10.99
N PHE A 52 -11.17 -10.84 11.13
CA PHE A 52 -12.17 -10.68 10.08
C PHE A 52 -12.20 -9.26 9.52
N ASP A 53 -12.06 -9.14 8.19
CA ASP A 53 -12.20 -7.86 7.48
C ASP A 53 -13.66 -7.70 7.00
N LEU A 54 -14.49 -7.03 7.82
CA LEU A 54 -15.92 -6.87 7.55
C LEU A 54 -16.18 -6.14 6.22
N ASP A 55 -15.37 -5.13 5.90
CA ASP A 55 -15.55 -4.33 4.68
C ASP A 55 -15.31 -5.12 3.39
N ARG A 56 -14.56 -6.24 3.48
CA ARG A 56 -14.39 -7.17 2.35
C ARG A 56 -15.40 -8.28 2.32
N ASN A 57 -15.78 -8.79 3.50
CA ASN A 57 -16.34 -10.12 3.64
C ASN A 57 -17.78 -10.15 4.15
N ALA A 58 -18.42 -8.98 4.33
CA ALA A 58 -19.83 -8.91 4.69
C ALA A 58 -20.69 -9.84 3.80
N THR A 59 -21.47 -10.69 4.46
CA THR A 59 -22.39 -11.65 3.85
C THR A 59 -23.73 -10.97 3.58
N LYS A 60 -24.53 -11.55 2.67
CA LYS A 60 -25.90 -11.06 2.44
C LYS A 60 -26.77 -11.24 3.69
N SER A 61 -26.64 -12.38 4.36
CA SER A 61 -27.28 -12.70 5.65
C SER A 61 -27.05 -11.59 6.68
N PHE A 62 -25.78 -11.29 6.97
CA PHE A 62 -25.38 -10.22 7.88
C PHE A 62 -26.01 -8.86 7.52
N CYS A 63 -25.99 -8.48 6.24
CA CYS A 63 -26.59 -7.22 5.80
C CYS A 63 -28.13 -7.22 5.94
N SER A 64 -28.80 -8.36 5.70
CA SER A 64 -30.25 -8.48 5.86
C SER A 64 -30.67 -8.30 7.33
N VAL A 65 -29.97 -8.95 8.27
CA VAL A 65 -30.26 -8.81 9.71
C VAL A 65 -30.03 -7.37 10.17
N LEU A 66 -28.93 -6.74 9.74
CA LEU A 66 -28.71 -5.32 10.02
C LEU A 66 -29.81 -4.43 9.45
N ALA A 67 -30.26 -4.69 8.22
CA ALA A 67 -31.33 -3.92 7.59
C ALA A 67 -32.63 -4.02 8.38
N GLU A 68 -33.00 -5.22 8.82
CA GLU A 68 -34.20 -5.48 9.63
C GLU A 68 -34.18 -4.69 10.94
N HIS A 69 -33.05 -4.69 11.66
CA HIS A 69 -32.96 -4.04 12.97
C HIS A 69 -32.64 -2.54 12.93
N THR A 70 -32.18 -2.00 11.79
CA THR A 70 -31.81 -0.58 11.67
C THR A 70 -32.70 0.22 10.73
N GLY A 71 -33.46 -0.45 9.86
CA GLY A 71 -34.25 0.15 8.81
C GLY A 71 -33.43 0.71 7.64
N ILE A 72 -32.14 0.34 7.53
CA ILE A 72 -31.28 0.77 6.42
C ILE A 72 -31.39 -0.22 5.25
N ASP A 73 -31.46 0.30 4.03
CA ASP A 73 -31.52 -0.50 2.81
C ASP A 73 -30.37 -1.53 2.71
N PRO A 74 -30.65 -2.83 2.50
CA PRO A 74 -29.62 -3.87 2.40
C PRO A 74 -28.61 -3.59 1.28
N LEU A 75 -29.03 -3.00 0.16
CA LEU A 75 -28.14 -2.72 -0.96
C LEU A 75 -27.16 -1.59 -0.61
N PHE A 76 -27.61 -0.56 0.10
CA PHE A 76 -26.76 0.46 0.69
C PHE A 76 -25.71 -0.17 1.62
N LEU A 77 -26.11 -1.07 2.53
CA LEU A 77 -25.19 -1.76 3.44
C LEU A 77 -24.13 -2.58 2.70
N MET A 78 -24.53 -3.30 1.64
CA MET A 78 -23.60 -4.04 0.79
C MET A 78 -22.58 -3.10 0.10
N ASN A 79 -22.99 -1.88 -0.22
CA ASN A 79 -22.14 -0.84 -0.83
C ASN A 79 -21.33 -0.03 0.21
N MET A 80 -21.51 -0.24 1.51
CA MET A 80 -20.63 0.33 2.55
C MET A 80 -19.28 -0.41 2.68
N GLY A 81 -19.07 -1.48 1.90
CA GLY A 81 -17.80 -2.19 1.80
C GLY A 81 -17.11 -2.05 0.43
N ILE A 82 -16.31 -3.05 0.09
CA ILE A 82 -15.54 -3.10 -1.16
C ILE A 82 -16.41 -3.17 -2.42
N ARG A 83 -17.66 -3.65 -2.30
CA ARG A 83 -18.59 -3.82 -3.43
C ARG A 83 -18.86 -2.52 -4.18
N ARG A 84 -18.78 -1.38 -3.50
CA ARG A 84 -18.90 -0.05 -4.12
C ARG A 84 -17.94 0.20 -5.29
N TYR A 85 -16.82 -0.53 -5.32
CA TYR A 85 -15.75 -0.35 -6.30
C TYR A 85 -15.60 -1.55 -7.24
N GLU A 86 -16.60 -2.44 -7.25
CA GLU A 86 -16.76 -3.42 -8.31
C GLU A 86 -16.91 -2.70 -9.65
N ASN A 87 -16.20 -3.19 -10.68
CA ASN A 87 -16.17 -2.62 -12.03
C ASN A 87 -15.48 -1.25 -12.19
N SER A 88 -14.92 -0.63 -11.14
CA SER A 88 -14.10 0.59 -11.27
C SER A 88 -12.65 0.38 -10.83
N LEU A 89 -12.43 -0.41 -9.77
CA LEU A 89 -11.08 -0.75 -9.29
C LEU A 89 -10.81 -2.25 -9.32
N LEU A 90 -11.86 -3.06 -9.20
CA LEU A 90 -11.77 -4.51 -9.11
C LEU A 90 -12.54 -5.17 -10.25
N ILE A 91 -11.90 -6.12 -10.92
CA ILE A 91 -12.61 -7.12 -11.73
C ILE A 91 -13.20 -8.12 -10.73
N LYS A 92 -14.53 -8.21 -10.66
CA LYS A 92 -15.38 -9.16 -9.88
C LYS A 92 -14.66 -10.01 -8.82
N ARG A 93 -15.09 -9.93 -7.54
CA ARG A 93 -14.63 -10.75 -6.38
C ARG A 93 -14.04 -12.12 -6.78
N LEU A 94 -12.76 -12.16 -7.16
CA LEU A 94 -12.07 -13.42 -7.37
C LEU A 94 -11.78 -13.94 -5.96
N LYS A 95 -12.45 -15.03 -5.58
CA LYS A 95 -12.47 -15.65 -4.24
C LYS A 95 -11.08 -15.96 -3.63
N LYS A 96 -9.98 -15.72 -4.35
CA LYS A 96 -8.59 -16.00 -3.93
C LYS A 96 -7.53 -14.99 -4.41
N SER A 97 -7.88 -13.92 -5.14
CA SER A 97 -6.84 -12.96 -5.60
C SER A 97 -6.52 -11.94 -4.50
N ARG A 98 -5.27 -11.47 -4.49
CA ARG A 98 -4.90 -10.26 -3.73
C ARG A 98 -5.81 -9.14 -4.23
N MET A 99 -6.55 -8.49 -3.33
CA MET A 99 -7.31 -7.29 -3.68
C MET A 99 -6.30 -6.14 -3.77
N ASP A 100 -5.71 -5.96 -4.94
CA ASP A 100 -4.79 -4.87 -5.18
C ASP A 100 -5.47 -3.53 -4.82
N TRP A 101 -4.70 -2.63 -4.22
CA TRP A 101 -5.14 -1.32 -3.73
C TRP A 101 -6.10 -1.30 -2.55
N PHE A 102 -6.73 -2.39 -2.18
CA PHE A 102 -7.49 -2.50 -0.95
C PHE A 102 -6.69 -3.45 -0.03
N PRO A 103 -5.89 -2.97 0.94
CA PRO A 103 -5.19 -3.76 1.96
C PRO A 103 -6.11 -4.32 3.05
N PRO A 104 -5.83 -5.52 3.59
CA PRO A 104 -6.68 -6.10 4.63
C PRO A 104 -6.64 -5.24 5.89
N ALA A 105 -7.77 -5.15 6.57
CA ALA A 105 -7.88 -4.55 7.91
C ALA A 105 -8.40 -5.63 8.87
N GLY A 106 -7.81 -5.73 10.06
CA GLY A 106 -8.24 -6.70 11.06
C GLY A 106 -7.64 -8.11 10.94
N ALA A 107 -6.94 -8.46 9.86
CA ALA A 107 -6.55 -9.86 9.57
C ALA A 107 -5.25 -10.35 10.26
N GLY A 108 -4.58 -9.55 11.09
CA GLY A 108 -3.36 -9.95 11.81
C GLY A 108 -2.47 -8.82 12.30
N PHE A 109 -1.36 -9.16 12.98
CA PHE A 109 -0.47 -8.22 13.70
C PHE A 109 0.25 -7.16 12.83
N LYS A 110 0.13 -7.21 11.50
CA LYS A 110 0.78 -6.28 10.55
C LYS A 110 -0.20 -5.71 9.50
N SER A 111 -1.49 -5.66 9.83
CA SER A 111 -2.55 -5.24 8.90
C SER A 111 -2.79 -3.72 8.96
N TYR A 112 -1.96 -2.92 8.30
CA TYR A 112 -2.09 -1.44 8.27
C TYR A 112 -3.08 -0.93 7.21
N GLY A 113 -4.12 -1.72 6.90
CA GLY A 113 -5.06 -1.43 5.82
C GLY A 113 -6.16 -0.44 6.15
N GLN A 114 -6.25 0.03 7.41
CA GLN A 114 -7.13 1.11 7.81
C GLN A 114 -6.33 2.36 8.11
N GLN A 115 -6.65 3.45 7.43
CA GLN A 115 -6.07 4.77 7.69
C GLN A 115 -7.09 5.72 8.32
N TYR A 116 -6.61 6.86 8.83
CA TYR A 116 -7.45 7.95 9.30
C TYR A 116 -6.82 9.32 9.07
N CYS A 117 -7.66 10.34 9.11
CA CYS A 117 -7.25 11.73 9.26
C CYS A 117 -7.57 12.17 10.70
N PRO A 118 -6.57 12.63 11.49
CA PRO A 118 -6.82 13.04 12.87
C PRO A 118 -7.81 14.21 12.98
N ILE A 119 -7.78 15.13 12.01
CA ILE A 119 -8.69 16.28 11.95
C ILE A 119 -10.14 15.82 11.65
N CYS A 120 -10.34 14.80 10.80
CA CYS A 120 -11.68 14.25 10.55
C CYS A 120 -12.23 13.45 11.73
N LEU A 121 -11.37 12.91 12.60
CA LEU A 121 -11.76 12.15 13.79
C LEU A 121 -11.88 13.03 15.05
N ASP A 122 -11.68 14.34 14.94
CA ASP A 122 -11.89 15.29 16.03
C ASP A 122 -13.33 15.18 16.57
N LYS A 123 -13.46 15.13 17.89
CA LYS A 123 -14.73 14.98 18.62
C LYS A 123 -15.71 16.13 18.36
N LYS A 124 -15.24 17.29 17.90
CA LYS A 124 -16.13 18.39 17.45
C LYS A 124 -16.97 17.99 16.23
N ALA A 125 -16.53 16.99 15.46
CA ALA A 125 -17.32 16.32 14.44
C ALA A 125 -17.78 14.94 14.95
N THR A 126 -18.81 14.36 14.34
CA THR A 126 -19.12 12.94 14.55
C THR A 126 -18.01 12.09 13.94
N PRO A 127 -17.21 11.34 14.72
CA PRO A 127 -16.06 10.61 14.19
C PRO A 127 -16.51 9.33 13.49
N TYR A 128 -16.01 9.12 12.27
CA TYR A 128 -16.22 7.88 11.51
C TYR A 128 -15.07 7.64 10.52
N PHE A 129 -14.85 6.38 10.15
CA PHE A 129 -13.84 6.00 9.17
C PHE A 129 -14.42 5.97 7.75
N LYS A 130 -13.71 6.59 6.82
CA LYS A 130 -14.16 6.78 5.44
C LYS A 130 -13.72 5.66 4.51
N HIS A 131 -14.52 5.36 3.50
CA HIS A 131 -14.21 4.37 2.46
C HIS A 131 -12.84 4.58 1.81
N LEU A 132 -12.56 5.83 1.41
CA LEU A 132 -11.33 6.17 0.69
C LEU A 132 -10.07 5.86 1.51
N TRP A 133 -10.17 5.85 2.85
CA TRP A 133 -9.04 5.59 3.74
C TRP A 133 -8.61 4.13 3.79
N ARG A 134 -9.38 3.23 3.14
CA ARG A 134 -8.94 1.85 2.94
C ARG A 134 -7.99 1.71 1.76
N PHE A 135 -7.93 2.66 0.83
CA PHE A 135 -7.16 2.47 -0.40
C PHE A 135 -5.68 2.77 -0.24
N SER A 136 -4.82 1.84 -0.67
CA SER A 136 -3.37 2.01 -0.62
C SER A 136 -2.87 3.22 -1.43
N PHE A 137 -3.56 3.60 -2.51
CA PHE A 137 -3.22 4.79 -3.31
C PHE A 137 -3.73 6.11 -2.72
N ILE A 138 -4.52 6.06 -1.64
CA ILE A 138 -4.98 7.23 -0.91
C ILE A 138 -4.11 7.41 0.33
N THR A 139 -3.30 8.47 0.31
CA THR A 139 -2.29 8.75 1.34
C THR A 139 -2.49 10.12 1.99
N ILE A 140 -3.41 10.92 1.46
CA ILE A 140 -3.70 12.29 1.87
C ILE A 140 -5.20 12.41 2.13
N CYS A 141 -5.61 13.13 3.16
CA CYS A 141 -7.03 13.44 3.36
C CYS A 141 -7.51 14.43 2.30
N PRO A 142 -8.51 14.09 1.45
CA PRO A 142 -8.98 15.03 0.43
C PRO A 142 -9.58 16.31 1.01
N LYS A 143 -10.14 16.24 2.24
CA LYS A 143 -10.74 17.38 2.93
C LYS A 143 -9.71 18.32 3.54
N HIS A 144 -8.66 17.77 4.16
CA HIS A 144 -7.72 18.55 4.98
C HIS A 144 -6.31 18.68 4.40
N GLY A 145 -6.00 18.00 3.29
CA GLY A 145 -4.68 18.05 2.65
C GLY A 145 -3.52 17.47 3.47
N CYS A 146 -3.81 16.86 4.62
CA CYS A 146 -2.82 16.27 5.51
C CYS A 146 -2.55 14.80 5.18
N GLU A 147 -1.37 14.30 5.51
CA GLU A 147 -1.05 12.88 5.39
C GLU A 147 -2.01 12.04 6.26
N LEU A 148 -2.54 10.96 5.69
CA LEU A 148 -3.31 9.98 6.44
C LEU A 148 -2.40 9.14 7.34
N ILE A 149 -2.91 8.64 8.44
CA ILE A 149 -2.17 7.84 9.41
C ILE A 149 -2.75 6.42 9.44
N ASP A 150 -1.91 5.38 9.43
CA ASP A 150 -2.30 3.96 9.36
C ASP A 150 -2.09 3.18 10.67
N ARG A 151 -1.61 3.86 11.72
CA ARG A 151 -1.29 3.28 13.03
C ARG A 151 -1.50 4.28 14.16
N CYS A 152 -1.71 3.78 15.37
CA CYS A 152 -1.76 4.63 16.54
C CYS A 152 -0.37 5.26 16.77
N LYS A 153 -0.32 6.58 16.92
CA LYS A 153 0.93 7.31 17.16
C LYS A 153 1.47 7.19 18.59
N GLN A 154 0.68 6.62 19.51
CA GLN A 154 1.13 6.30 20.86
C GLN A 154 1.72 4.89 20.96
N CYS A 155 1.05 3.86 20.40
CA CYS A 155 1.45 2.45 20.60
C CYS A 155 1.92 1.73 19.32
N GLY A 156 1.83 2.37 18.15
CA GLY A 156 2.26 1.82 16.86
C GLY A 156 1.44 0.63 16.36
N LYS A 157 0.32 0.30 17.01
CA LYS A 157 -0.59 -0.78 16.59
C LYS A 157 -1.48 -0.32 15.42
N PRO A 158 -1.91 -1.26 14.56
CA PRO A 158 -2.85 -0.96 13.48
C PRO A 158 -4.16 -0.37 14.02
N ILE A 159 -4.85 0.38 13.17
CA ILE A 159 -6.17 0.94 13.48
C ILE A 159 -7.23 -0.11 13.18
N GLU A 160 -8.00 -0.50 14.19
CA GLU A 160 -8.99 -1.59 14.08
C GLU A 160 -10.31 -1.14 14.74
N PRO A 161 -11.24 -0.50 13.99
CA PRO A 161 -12.51 -0.01 14.53
C PRO A 161 -13.36 -1.12 15.18
N LEU A 162 -13.39 -2.30 14.57
CA LEU A 162 -14.13 -3.48 15.07
C LEU A 162 -13.63 -4.02 16.42
N ARG A 163 -12.48 -3.54 16.91
CA ARG A 163 -11.94 -3.92 18.22
C ARG A 163 -12.21 -2.88 19.30
N THR A 164 -12.97 -1.83 19.00
CA THR A 164 -13.32 -0.80 19.99
C THR A 164 -14.11 -1.43 21.14
N PRO A 165 -13.65 -1.30 22.41
CA PRO A 165 -14.37 -1.83 23.56
C PRO A 165 -15.73 -1.13 23.77
N ALA A 166 -16.65 -1.81 24.44
CA ALA A 166 -17.89 -1.19 24.94
C ALA A 166 -17.56 0.02 25.84
N GLY A 167 -18.39 1.06 25.78
CA GLY A 167 -18.18 2.31 26.54
C GLY A 167 -17.04 3.20 26.05
N SER A 168 -16.30 2.80 25.01
CA SER A 168 -15.27 3.63 24.36
C SER A 168 -15.85 4.42 23.17
N VAL A 169 -15.00 5.24 22.54
CA VAL A 169 -15.35 5.98 21.31
C VAL A 169 -14.49 5.50 20.14
N ILE A 170 -15.08 5.49 18.95
CA ILE A 170 -14.43 5.03 17.71
C ILE A 170 -13.20 5.87 17.32
N SER A 171 -13.08 7.10 17.84
CA SER A 171 -11.93 7.98 17.66
C SER A 171 -10.75 7.67 18.62
N CYS A 172 -10.83 6.63 19.44
CA CYS A 172 -9.75 6.18 20.31
C CYS A 172 -9.09 4.91 19.78
N CYS A 173 -7.80 4.72 20.08
CA CYS A 173 -7.10 3.49 19.78
C CYS A 173 -7.69 2.32 20.57
N SER A 174 -8.14 1.27 19.88
CA SER A 174 -8.69 0.06 20.50
C SER A 174 -7.69 -0.76 21.35
N VAL A 175 -6.40 -0.43 21.31
CA VAL A 175 -5.36 -1.13 22.07
C VAL A 175 -4.89 -0.33 23.30
N CYS A 176 -4.59 0.96 23.15
CA CYS A 176 -4.01 1.77 24.23
C CYS A 176 -4.92 2.91 24.70
N GLY A 177 -6.14 3.04 24.16
CA GLY A 177 -7.10 4.08 24.54
C GLY A 177 -6.76 5.51 24.07
N ASN A 178 -5.56 5.75 23.53
CA ASN A 178 -5.16 7.08 23.11
C ASN A 178 -6.07 7.64 22.01
N GLU A 179 -6.47 8.89 22.16
CA GLU A 179 -7.30 9.60 21.20
C GLU A 179 -6.55 9.85 19.88
N LEU A 180 -7.13 9.38 18.78
CA LEU A 180 -6.54 9.44 17.44
C LEU A 180 -6.56 10.85 16.85
N SER A 181 -7.48 11.71 17.30
CA SER A 181 -7.60 13.12 16.86
C SER A 181 -6.59 14.06 17.51
N ARG A 182 -5.98 13.66 18.64
CA ARG A 182 -5.12 14.51 19.49
C ARG A 182 -3.90 15.09 18.75
N MET A 183 -3.54 14.53 17.59
CA MET A 183 -2.47 15.01 16.71
C MET A 183 -2.98 15.82 15.50
N ALA A 184 -3.91 16.75 15.69
CA ALA A 184 -4.46 17.56 14.59
C ALA A 184 -3.42 18.42 13.84
N ARG A 185 -2.22 18.65 14.41
CA ARG A 185 -1.10 19.31 13.71
C ARG A 185 -0.33 18.32 12.84
N VAL A 186 -0.94 17.88 11.74
CA VAL A 186 -0.26 17.09 10.70
C VAL A 186 0.22 18.05 9.60
N PRO A 187 1.49 17.99 9.18
CA PRO A 187 1.98 18.84 8.10
C PRO A 187 1.17 18.62 6.82
N LEU A 188 0.88 19.73 6.13
CA LEU A 188 0.26 19.70 4.81
C LEU A 188 1.20 19.03 3.82
N VAL A 189 0.62 18.23 2.93
CA VAL A 189 1.37 17.55 1.88
C VAL A 189 1.53 18.47 0.67
N SER A 190 2.59 18.28 -0.12
CA SER A 190 2.85 19.09 -1.31
C SER A 190 1.67 19.10 -2.28
N LYS A 191 1.44 20.24 -2.92
CA LYS A 191 0.37 20.44 -3.91
C LYS A 191 0.41 19.40 -5.03
N ALA A 192 1.60 19.10 -5.56
CA ALA A 192 1.79 18.10 -6.60
C ALA A 192 1.28 16.69 -6.20
N ALA A 193 1.47 16.29 -4.93
CA ALA A 193 0.99 14.99 -4.48
C ALA A 193 -0.52 14.97 -4.22
N LEU A 194 -1.08 16.09 -3.75
CA LEU A 194 -2.52 16.25 -3.61
C LEU A 194 -3.21 16.20 -4.98
N ASP A 195 -2.65 16.88 -5.99
CA ASP A 195 -3.18 16.90 -7.35
C ASP A 195 -3.09 15.51 -8.00
N LEU A 196 -2.00 14.77 -7.79
CA LEU A 196 -1.90 13.37 -8.23
C LEU A 196 -2.98 12.49 -7.59
N GLN A 197 -3.20 12.62 -6.27
CA GLN A 197 -4.27 11.86 -5.62
C GLN A 197 -5.65 12.24 -6.16
N GLN A 198 -5.89 13.54 -6.40
CA GLN A 198 -7.14 14.00 -6.99
C GLN A 198 -7.34 13.43 -8.40
N LYS A 199 -6.29 13.38 -9.23
CA LYS A 199 -6.31 12.69 -10.53
C LYS A 199 -6.74 11.23 -10.36
N HIS A 200 -6.15 10.47 -9.43
CA HIS A 200 -6.55 9.08 -9.18
C HIS A 200 -8.01 8.94 -8.75
N LEU A 201 -8.52 9.83 -7.90
CA LEU A 201 -9.94 9.85 -7.53
C LEU A 201 -10.84 10.14 -8.72
N MET A 202 -10.45 11.06 -9.59
CA MET A 202 -11.20 11.35 -10.82
C MET A 202 -11.23 10.16 -11.78
N ILE A 203 -10.10 9.45 -11.95
CA ILE A 203 -10.04 8.23 -12.78
C ILE A 203 -10.94 7.13 -12.20
N LEU A 204 -10.93 6.96 -10.88
CA LEU A 204 -11.80 6.01 -10.19
C LEU A 204 -13.29 6.35 -10.40
N CYS A 205 -13.64 7.64 -10.36
CA CYS A 205 -15.00 8.13 -10.53
C CYS A 205 -15.48 8.06 -11.98
N ARG A 206 -14.64 8.45 -12.94
CA ARG A 206 -14.97 8.50 -14.38
C ARG A 206 -14.92 7.11 -15.03
N GLY A 207 -14.13 6.20 -14.48
CA GLY A 207 -13.98 4.84 -15.00
C GLY A 207 -12.98 4.70 -16.15
N ASN A 208 -12.28 5.77 -16.55
CA ASN A 208 -11.28 5.73 -17.61
C ASN A 208 -10.19 6.82 -17.47
N GLU A 209 -9.09 6.63 -18.20
CA GLU A 209 -7.99 7.59 -18.34
C GLU A 209 -7.26 7.40 -19.68
N ALA A 210 -6.81 8.50 -20.30
CA ALA A 210 -5.94 8.45 -21.46
C ALA A 210 -4.46 8.38 -21.05
N VAL A 211 -3.73 7.37 -21.54
CA VAL A 211 -2.29 7.19 -21.26
C VAL A 211 -1.55 6.87 -22.56
N GLY A 212 -0.66 7.76 -23.00
CA GLY A 212 0.21 7.53 -24.17
C GLY A 212 -0.55 7.16 -25.45
N GLY A 213 -1.69 7.79 -25.70
CA GLY A 213 -2.55 7.52 -26.86
C GLY A 213 -3.54 6.36 -26.67
N TYR A 214 -3.48 5.63 -25.56
CA TYR A 214 -4.43 4.57 -25.23
C TYR A 214 -5.54 5.09 -24.31
N TRP A 215 -6.78 4.70 -24.59
CA TRP A 215 -7.91 4.86 -23.67
C TRP A 215 -7.99 3.65 -22.74
N LEU A 216 -7.67 3.85 -21.46
CA LEU A 216 -7.67 2.79 -20.46
C LEU A 216 -8.93 2.84 -19.63
N HIS A 217 -9.59 1.70 -19.46
CA HIS A 217 -10.53 1.53 -18.37
C HIS A 217 -9.80 1.66 -17.02
N SER A 218 -10.45 2.22 -16.00
CA SER A 218 -9.83 2.53 -14.70
C SER A 218 -9.17 1.32 -14.06
N ILE A 219 -9.77 0.14 -14.18
CA ILE A 219 -9.18 -1.14 -13.73
C ILE A 219 -7.79 -1.36 -14.34
N ILE A 220 -7.65 -1.19 -15.66
CA ILE A 220 -6.37 -1.39 -16.36
C ILE A 220 -5.36 -0.31 -15.94
N TYR A 221 -5.82 0.93 -15.78
CA TYR A 221 -4.98 2.01 -15.24
C TYR A 221 -4.43 1.67 -13.85
N PHE A 222 -5.28 1.23 -12.91
CA PHE A 222 -4.85 0.89 -11.56
C PHE A 222 -3.99 -0.38 -11.52
N GLN A 223 -4.20 -1.34 -12.43
CA GLN A 223 -3.28 -2.47 -12.59
C GLN A 223 -1.91 -2.00 -13.07
N LEU A 224 -1.85 -1.12 -14.08
CA LEU A 224 -0.60 -0.52 -14.58
C LEU A 224 0.13 0.24 -13.46
N LEU A 225 -0.58 1.12 -12.75
CA LEU A 225 -0.06 1.86 -11.62
C LEU A 225 0.52 0.92 -10.56
N MET A 226 -0.17 -0.18 -10.26
CA MET A 226 0.30 -1.17 -9.29
C MET A 226 1.60 -1.83 -9.75
N VAL A 227 1.73 -2.15 -11.04
CA VAL A 227 3.00 -2.69 -11.57
C VAL A 227 4.14 -1.71 -11.37
N LEU A 228 3.93 -0.43 -11.70
CA LEU A 228 4.96 0.60 -11.61
C LEU A 228 5.36 0.89 -10.16
N VAL A 229 4.39 0.96 -9.24
CA VAL A 229 4.68 1.12 -7.81
C VAL A 229 5.43 -0.11 -7.27
N ARG A 230 5.07 -1.34 -7.68
CA ARG A 230 5.81 -2.56 -7.32
C ARG A 230 7.21 -2.56 -7.92
N LEU A 231 7.38 -2.00 -9.12
CA LEU A 231 8.67 -1.85 -9.76
C LEU A 231 9.60 -0.95 -8.94
N LEU A 232 9.07 0.15 -8.41
CA LEU A 232 9.80 1.11 -7.58
C LEU A 232 10.02 0.65 -6.14
N GLY A 233 9.09 -0.09 -5.53
CA GLY A 233 9.16 -0.48 -4.11
C GLY A 233 9.55 -1.92 -3.85
N CYS A 234 9.09 -2.86 -4.68
CA CYS A 234 9.13 -4.30 -4.36
C CYS A 234 10.01 -5.13 -5.30
N SER A 235 10.49 -4.56 -6.40
CA SER A 235 11.17 -5.32 -7.45
C SER A 235 12.68 -5.45 -7.22
N PHE A 236 13.35 -6.17 -8.12
CA PHE A 236 14.81 -6.18 -8.20
C PHE A 236 15.37 -4.79 -8.57
N TYR A 237 14.68 -4.07 -9.45
CA TYR A 237 15.09 -2.75 -9.96
C TYR A 237 14.77 -1.58 -9.03
N ALA A 238 14.07 -1.84 -7.91
CA ALA A 238 13.56 -0.82 -7.00
C ALA A 238 14.62 0.23 -6.63
N ARG A 239 15.78 -0.21 -6.16
CA ARG A 239 16.86 0.69 -5.73
C ARG A 239 17.41 1.54 -6.88
N ALA A 240 17.80 0.88 -7.98
CA ALA A 240 18.37 1.57 -9.15
C ALA A 240 17.39 2.58 -9.77
N LEU A 241 16.10 2.23 -9.83
CA LEU A 241 15.07 3.16 -10.33
C LEU A 241 14.85 4.33 -9.38
N GLN A 242 14.79 4.10 -8.07
CA GLN A 242 14.64 5.20 -7.12
C GLN A 242 15.85 6.15 -7.17
N GLU A 243 17.08 5.62 -7.30
CA GLU A 243 18.30 6.42 -7.49
C GLU A 243 18.24 7.23 -8.79
N HIS A 244 17.83 6.61 -9.90
CA HIS A 244 17.65 7.27 -11.19
C HIS A 244 16.61 8.41 -11.12
N LEU A 245 15.42 8.15 -10.53
CA LEU A 245 14.35 9.14 -10.38
C LEU A 245 14.74 10.25 -9.41
N LYS A 246 15.50 9.95 -8.37
CA LYS A 246 16.04 10.96 -7.45
C LYS A 246 16.93 11.94 -8.21
N LEU A 247 17.84 11.45 -9.05
CA LEU A 247 18.75 12.29 -9.84
C LEU A 247 18.03 13.07 -10.95
N ARG A 248 17.11 12.42 -11.68
CA ARG A 248 16.45 13.04 -12.85
C ARG A 248 15.25 13.91 -12.51
N ALA A 249 14.56 13.65 -11.40
CA ALA A 249 13.28 14.29 -11.08
C ALA A 249 13.25 14.92 -9.68
N GLY A 250 14.31 14.80 -8.89
CA GLY A 250 14.34 15.31 -7.51
C GLY A 250 13.30 14.64 -6.60
N LEU A 251 12.88 13.41 -6.93
CA LEU A 251 12.00 12.56 -6.11
C LEU A 251 12.77 11.87 -4.99
N PHE A 252 12.09 11.23 -4.03
CA PHE A 252 12.72 10.52 -2.92
C PHE A 252 13.66 11.42 -2.08
N ARG A 253 13.22 12.67 -1.83
CA ARG A 253 14.04 13.73 -1.20
C ARG A 253 14.50 13.37 0.21
N SER A 254 13.63 12.71 0.98
CA SER A 254 13.92 12.23 2.34
C SER A 254 14.40 10.78 2.35
N GLY A 255 15.17 10.39 1.33
CA GLY A 255 15.85 9.09 1.25
C GLY A 255 15.16 8.06 0.38
N LEU A 256 15.93 7.03 0.02
CA LEU A 256 15.43 5.86 -0.71
C LEU A 256 14.55 5.02 0.20
N ILE A 257 13.48 4.49 -0.38
CA ILE A 257 12.49 3.65 0.28
C ILE A 257 13.01 2.20 0.31
N PRO A 258 13.13 1.58 1.50
CA PRO A 258 13.53 0.18 1.61
C PRO A 258 12.62 -0.73 0.82
N LYS A 259 13.19 -1.77 0.25
CA LYS A 259 12.42 -2.79 -0.45
C LYS A 259 11.59 -3.62 0.52
N LEU A 260 10.28 -3.66 0.31
CA LEU A 260 9.33 -4.56 0.99
C LEU A 260 8.68 -5.52 -0.01
N HIS A 261 8.02 -6.56 0.49
CA HIS A 261 7.35 -7.55 -0.35
C HIS A 261 6.00 -7.07 -0.91
N GLU A 262 5.33 -6.17 -0.19
CA GLU A 262 3.97 -5.72 -0.49
C GLU A 262 3.87 -4.22 -0.28
N ILE A 263 3.15 -3.54 -1.17
CA ILE A 263 3.03 -2.07 -1.14
C ILE A 263 2.22 -1.63 0.08
N GLU A 264 1.24 -2.46 0.44
CA GLU A 264 0.31 -2.32 1.54
C GLU A 264 1.01 -2.26 2.90
N GLN A 265 2.26 -2.71 2.99
CA GLN A 265 3.07 -2.66 4.22
C GLN A 265 3.78 -1.32 4.40
N TYR A 266 3.89 -0.52 3.34
CA TYR A 266 4.46 0.82 3.45
C TYR A 266 3.51 1.77 4.17
N ASN A 267 4.10 2.63 5.00
CA ASN A 267 3.37 3.76 5.56
C ASN A 267 2.85 4.70 4.44
N PRO A 268 1.86 5.56 4.75
CA PRO A 268 1.26 6.49 3.78
C PRO A 268 2.28 7.39 3.07
N ARG A 269 3.32 7.85 3.78
CA ARG A 269 4.44 8.64 3.21
C ARG A 269 5.16 7.89 2.09
N CYS A 270 5.67 6.69 2.36
CA CYS A 270 6.39 5.87 1.39
C CYS A 270 5.51 5.52 0.19
N ARG A 271 4.23 5.18 0.43
CA ARG A 271 3.28 4.94 -0.67
C ARG A 271 3.13 6.15 -1.58
N ARG A 272 3.03 7.36 -1.01
CA ARG A 272 2.94 8.61 -1.78
C ARG A 272 4.16 8.85 -2.67
N GLU A 273 5.36 8.69 -2.12
CA GLU A 273 6.60 8.87 -2.88
C GLU A 273 6.71 7.85 -4.04
N LEU A 274 6.32 6.60 -3.81
CA LEU A 274 6.26 5.59 -4.87
C LEU A 274 5.21 5.93 -5.93
N LEU A 275 4.04 6.45 -5.55
CA LEU A 275 3.00 6.89 -6.47
C LEU A 275 3.47 8.09 -7.32
N LEU A 276 4.16 9.05 -6.72
CA LEU A 276 4.79 10.17 -7.44
C LEU A 276 5.82 9.66 -8.46
N GLY A 277 6.63 8.67 -8.09
CA GLY A 277 7.57 8.02 -9.01
C GLY A 277 6.88 7.27 -10.14
N ALA A 278 5.78 6.57 -9.84
CA ALA A 278 5.00 5.87 -10.85
C ALA A 278 4.34 6.85 -11.83
N GLU A 279 3.77 7.95 -11.34
CA GLU A 279 3.24 9.03 -12.18
C GLU A 279 4.33 9.64 -13.06
N TRP A 280 5.54 9.83 -12.51
CA TRP A 280 6.66 10.33 -13.30
C TRP A 280 7.01 9.40 -14.47
N LEU A 281 6.97 8.08 -14.26
CA LEU A 281 7.18 7.07 -15.32
C LEU A 281 6.03 7.04 -16.35
N LEU A 282 4.80 7.30 -15.92
CA LEU A 282 3.62 7.37 -16.80
C LEU A 282 3.59 8.62 -17.66
N LYS A 283 4.17 9.73 -17.18
CA LYS A 283 4.20 10.98 -17.95
C LYS A 283 5.02 10.80 -19.24
N PHE A 284 4.47 11.23 -20.38
CA PHE A 284 5.04 10.98 -21.71
C PHE A 284 5.23 9.49 -22.03
N TRP A 285 4.23 8.66 -21.68
CA TRP A 285 4.24 7.23 -21.96
C TRP A 285 4.42 6.93 -23.47
N PRO A 286 5.28 5.97 -23.87
CA PRO A 286 6.11 5.10 -23.03
C PRO A 286 7.55 5.61 -22.79
N GLY A 287 7.90 6.81 -23.27
CA GLY A 287 9.29 7.29 -23.36
C GLY A 287 10.06 7.30 -22.04
N ARG A 288 9.47 7.86 -20.97
CA ARG A 288 10.14 7.87 -19.65
C ARG A 288 10.37 6.47 -19.10
N PHE A 289 9.35 5.61 -19.16
CA PHE A 289 9.47 4.22 -18.75
C PHE A 289 10.58 3.48 -19.52
N VAL A 290 10.60 3.61 -20.85
CA VAL A 290 11.60 2.94 -21.70
C VAL A 290 13.01 3.45 -21.41
N SER A 291 13.20 4.77 -21.35
CA SER A 291 14.52 5.37 -21.06
C SER A 291 15.05 4.97 -19.68
N SER A 292 14.21 5.00 -18.63
CA SER A 292 14.59 4.51 -17.30
C SER A 292 14.90 3.02 -17.33
N GLY A 293 14.11 2.23 -18.06
CA GLY A 293 14.33 0.81 -18.22
C GLY A 293 15.66 0.46 -18.91
N ARG A 294 16.08 1.25 -19.90
CA ARG A 294 17.41 1.07 -20.53
C ARG A 294 18.56 1.39 -19.59
N ILE A 295 18.43 2.46 -18.78
CA ILE A 295 19.46 2.87 -17.81
C ILE A 295 19.65 1.83 -16.71
N VAL A 296 18.56 1.19 -16.25
CA VAL A 296 18.64 0.15 -15.21
C VAL A 296 18.63 -1.28 -15.76
N GLU A 297 18.75 -1.40 -17.09
CA GLU A 297 18.82 -2.67 -17.83
C GLU A 297 17.67 -3.64 -17.57
N PHE A 298 16.44 -3.23 -17.92
CA PHE A 298 15.26 -4.07 -17.83
C PHE A 298 15.36 -5.34 -18.69
N GLU A 299 15.27 -6.48 -18.01
CA GLU A 299 15.15 -7.80 -18.62
C GLU A 299 13.68 -8.20 -18.81
N ARG A 300 13.25 -8.43 -20.06
CA ARG A 300 11.88 -8.87 -20.40
C ARG A 300 11.40 -10.07 -19.60
N TRP A 301 12.25 -11.09 -19.41
CA TRP A 301 11.86 -12.32 -18.69
C TRP A 301 11.39 -12.06 -17.25
N ARG A 302 11.85 -10.98 -16.60
CA ARG A 302 11.40 -10.61 -15.24
C ARG A 302 9.98 -10.08 -15.22
N PHE A 303 9.53 -9.46 -16.31
CA PHE A 303 8.14 -9.03 -16.48
C PHE A 303 7.23 -10.21 -16.81
N MET A 304 7.76 -11.25 -17.47
CA MET A 304 7.01 -12.47 -17.83
C MET A 304 6.81 -13.47 -16.68
N ARG A 305 7.63 -13.44 -15.61
CA ARG A 305 7.55 -14.38 -14.46
C ARG A 305 6.43 -14.08 -13.45
N ARG A 306 5.38 -13.36 -13.86
CA ARG A 306 4.29 -12.95 -12.96
C ARG A 306 3.17 -13.98 -12.95
N ARG A 307 2.48 -14.09 -11.80
CA ARG A 307 1.29 -14.94 -11.67
C ARG A 307 0.09 -14.37 -12.44
N GLU A 308 0.01 -13.05 -12.54
CA GLU A 308 -1.04 -12.33 -13.23
C GLU A 308 -0.46 -11.69 -14.51
N PRO A 309 -1.24 -11.65 -15.61
CA PRO A 309 -0.80 -11.06 -16.86
C PRO A 309 -0.49 -9.56 -16.69
N LEU A 310 0.40 -9.03 -17.52
CA LEU A 310 0.63 -7.59 -17.57
C LEU A 310 -0.59 -6.89 -18.19
N PRO A 311 -0.92 -5.67 -17.75
CA PRO A 311 -1.78 -4.78 -18.52
C PRO A 311 -1.26 -4.69 -19.96
N TYR A 312 -2.15 -4.79 -20.95
CA TYR A 312 -1.77 -4.87 -22.36
C TYR A 312 -0.87 -3.70 -22.82
N ILE A 313 -1.11 -2.49 -22.28
CA ILE A 313 -0.31 -1.29 -22.55
C ILE A 313 1.15 -1.45 -22.10
N LEU A 314 1.39 -2.14 -20.98
CA LEU A 314 2.74 -2.45 -20.54
C LEU A 314 3.32 -3.62 -21.32
N GLN A 315 2.49 -4.62 -21.66
CA GLN A 315 2.90 -5.76 -22.48
C GLN A 315 3.45 -5.30 -23.84
N ASP A 316 2.74 -4.42 -24.56
CA ASP A 316 3.19 -3.86 -25.86
C ASP A 316 4.54 -3.16 -25.72
N VAL A 317 4.76 -2.39 -24.65
CA VAL A 317 6.03 -1.70 -24.41
C VAL A 317 7.17 -2.68 -24.12
N ILE A 318 6.92 -3.68 -23.28
CA ILE A 318 7.92 -4.71 -22.98
C ILE A 318 8.28 -5.51 -24.24
N ASP A 319 7.30 -5.85 -25.05
CA ASP A 319 7.51 -6.63 -26.26
C ASP A 319 8.17 -5.82 -27.39
N ARG A 320 7.88 -4.53 -27.50
CA ARG A 320 8.46 -3.66 -28.54
C ARG A 320 9.88 -3.20 -28.21
N TYR A 321 10.14 -2.81 -26.96
CA TYR A 321 11.37 -2.12 -26.59
C TYR A 321 12.38 -2.98 -25.80
N PHE A 322 11.94 -4.10 -25.24
CA PHE A 322 12.78 -4.98 -24.40
C PHE A 322 12.76 -6.44 -24.87
N ALA A 323 12.27 -6.71 -26.10
CA ALA A 323 12.44 -8.00 -26.73
C ALA A 323 13.90 -8.18 -27.20
N GLU A 324 14.78 -8.56 -26.28
CA GLU A 324 16.05 -9.15 -26.67
C GLU A 324 15.82 -10.56 -27.24
N PRO A 325 16.52 -10.96 -28.31
CA PRO A 325 16.62 -12.36 -28.69
C PRO A 325 17.38 -13.10 -27.60
N CYS A 326 16.66 -13.75 -26.68
CA CYS A 326 17.27 -14.60 -25.67
C CYS A 326 17.74 -15.89 -26.36
N ILE A 327 18.98 -15.91 -26.85
CA ILE A 327 19.60 -17.13 -27.40
C ILE A 327 19.76 -18.12 -26.25
N ARG A 328 19.03 -19.23 -26.32
CA ARG A 328 19.21 -20.34 -25.37
C ARG A 328 20.45 -21.13 -25.77
N PHE A 329 21.52 -20.96 -25.02
CA PHE A 329 22.70 -21.81 -25.14
C PHE A 329 22.43 -23.18 -24.50
N ARG A 330 22.77 -24.27 -25.20
CA ARG A 330 22.79 -25.62 -24.63
C ARG A 330 23.90 -25.72 -23.59
N GLN A 331 23.77 -26.65 -22.63
CA GLN A 331 24.79 -26.86 -21.60
C GLN A 331 26.17 -27.17 -22.19
N SER A 332 26.22 -27.84 -23.35
CA SER A 332 27.45 -28.09 -24.12
C SER A 332 28.11 -26.79 -24.59
N GLN A 333 27.34 -25.84 -25.11
CA GLN A 333 27.84 -24.55 -25.59
C GLN A 333 28.36 -23.67 -24.45
N ILE A 334 27.72 -23.72 -23.28
CA ILE A 334 28.21 -23.04 -22.06
C ILE A 334 29.50 -23.71 -21.58
N GLY A 335 29.60 -25.04 -21.67
CA GLY A 335 30.82 -25.79 -21.36
C GLY A 335 31.98 -25.48 -22.29
N GLU A 336 31.72 -25.30 -23.58
CA GLU A 336 32.70 -24.86 -24.59
C GLU A 336 33.24 -23.46 -24.25
N ALA A 337 32.34 -22.50 -23.99
CA ALA A 337 32.71 -21.14 -23.64
C ALA A 337 33.50 -21.06 -22.32
N ALA A 338 33.16 -21.91 -21.33
CA ALA A 338 33.93 -22.03 -20.11
C ALA A 338 35.36 -22.56 -20.36
N LYS A 339 35.51 -23.58 -21.23
CA LYS A 339 36.82 -24.11 -21.63
C LYS A 339 37.66 -23.06 -22.35
N THR A 340 37.05 -22.29 -23.25
CA THR A 340 37.72 -21.19 -23.96
C THR A 340 38.22 -20.09 -23.01
N LEU A 341 37.45 -19.75 -21.97
CA LEU A 341 37.93 -18.78 -20.97
C LEU A 341 39.09 -19.34 -20.15
N SER A 342 38.99 -20.59 -19.72
CA SER A 342 40.06 -21.25 -18.95
C SER A 342 41.35 -21.42 -19.76
N SER A 343 41.27 -21.64 -21.07
CA SER A 343 42.45 -21.68 -21.95
C SER A 343 43.14 -20.33 -22.11
N HIS A 344 42.44 -19.23 -21.82
CA HIS A 344 42.99 -17.87 -21.80
C HIS A 344 43.31 -17.37 -20.38
N ALA A 345 43.37 -18.29 -19.39
CA ALA A 345 43.59 -17.97 -17.98
C ALA A 345 42.57 -16.98 -17.37
N ILE A 346 41.34 -16.95 -17.91
CA ILE A 346 40.24 -16.16 -17.38
C ILE A 346 39.28 -17.11 -16.64
N ASP A 347 38.92 -16.75 -15.40
CA ASP A 347 37.95 -17.55 -14.65
C ASP A 347 36.60 -17.62 -15.37
N PRO A 348 36.01 -18.82 -15.57
CA PRO A 348 34.75 -19.00 -16.29
C PRO A 348 33.54 -18.62 -15.43
N THR A 349 33.54 -17.39 -14.93
CA THR A 349 32.42 -16.80 -14.19
C THR A 349 31.28 -16.43 -15.15
N THR A 350 30.04 -16.39 -14.66
CA THR A 350 28.89 -15.98 -15.49
C THR A 350 29.10 -14.65 -16.23
N PRO A 351 29.66 -13.59 -15.61
CA PRO A 351 29.98 -12.34 -16.32
C PRO A 351 30.99 -12.53 -17.47
N ASN A 352 32.05 -13.32 -17.26
CA ASN A 352 33.07 -13.53 -18.28
C ASN A 352 32.55 -14.36 -19.46
N ILE A 353 31.69 -15.34 -19.19
CA ILE A 353 31.04 -16.12 -20.26
C ILE A 353 30.09 -15.22 -21.05
N VAL A 354 29.29 -14.38 -20.37
CA VAL A 354 28.40 -13.41 -21.06
C VAL A 354 29.19 -12.42 -21.92
N ASN A 355 30.33 -11.94 -21.46
CA ASN A 355 31.23 -11.09 -22.25
C ASN A 355 31.79 -11.83 -23.47
N LEU A 356 32.11 -13.13 -23.34
CA LEU A 356 32.64 -13.95 -24.44
C LEU A 356 31.60 -14.23 -25.53
N VAL A 357 30.37 -14.63 -25.16
CA VAL A 357 29.31 -14.92 -26.15
C VAL A 357 28.54 -13.70 -26.63
N GLY A 358 28.76 -12.53 -26.05
CA GLY A 358 28.06 -11.29 -26.43
C GLY A 358 26.54 -11.29 -26.15
N HIS A 359 26.03 -12.31 -25.46
CA HIS A 359 24.61 -12.52 -25.16
C HIS A 359 24.41 -13.01 -23.73
N ARG A 360 23.31 -12.61 -23.08
CA ARG A 360 23.00 -13.02 -21.70
C ARG A 360 22.72 -14.53 -21.63
N ILE A 361 23.48 -15.25 -20.79
CA ILE A 361 23.31 -16.67 -20.50
C ILE A 361 22.50 -16.86 -19.21
N ARG A 362 21.64 -17.86 -19.17
CA ARG A 362 20.83 -18.21 -18.00
C ARG A 362 21.66 -19.04 -16.99
N ALA A 363 22.40 -18.39 -16.08
CA ALA A 363 23.02 -19.07 -14.94
C ALA A 363 22.20 -18.91 -13.64
N LYS A 364 22.23 -19.91 -12.75
CA LYS A 364 21.63 -19.81 -11.41
C LYS A 364 22.45 -18.85 -10.55
N PRO A 365 21.84 -17.89 -9.83
CA PRO A 365 22.57 -17.04 -8.90
C PRO A 365 23.05 -17.83 -7.68
N LEU A 366 24.32 -17.62 -7.29
CA LEU A 366 24.87 -18.10 -6.03
C LEU A 366 24.16 -17.43 -4.84
N PRO A 367 23.97 -18.13 -3.71
CA PRO A 367 23.30 -17.59 -2.54
C PRO A 367 24.14 -16.48 -1.92
N ASN A 368 23.59 -15.26 -1.92
CA ASN A 368 24.17 -14.15 -1.20
C ASN A 368 23.97 -14.40 0.31
N LYS A 369 25.06 -14.55 1.07
CA LYS A 369 25.01 -14.69 2.54
C LYS A 369 24.35 -13.44 3.12
N LYS A 370 23.15 -13.60 3.68
CA LYS A 370 22.54 -12.60 4.55
C LYS A 370 23.39 -12.46 5.81
N ILE A 371 24.17 -11.39 5.89
CA ILE A 371 24.66 -10.91 7.18
C ILE A 371 23.55 -10.03 7.76
N SER A 372 22.72 -10.64 8.61
CA SER A 372 21.79 -9.91 9.47
C SER A 372 22.52 -9.49 10.75
N ARG A 373 23.37 -8.46 10.64
CA ARG A 373 23.77 -7.63 11.79
C ARG A 373 23.55 -6.18 11.40
N TYR A 374 22.79 -5.48 12.22
CA TYR A 374 22.41 -4.10 11.97
C TYR A 374 23.55 -3.17 12.40
N TRP A 375 24.62 -3.15 11.61
CA TRP A 375 25.88 -2.46 11.92
C TRP A 375 25.75 -0.94 12.13
N LYS A 376 24.69 -0.32 11.59
CA LYS A 376 24.45 1.13 11.71
C LYS A 376 24.09 1.61 13.12
N LEU A 377 23.82 0.72 14.08
CA LEU A 377 23.69 1.08 15.50
C LEU A 377 24.72 0.34 16.37
N ASP A 378 25.78 -0.23 15.79
CA ASP A 378 26.88 -0.75 16.60
C ASP A 378 27.53 0.41 17.35
N GLY A 379 27.76 0.23 18.66
CA GLY A 379 28.20 1.31 19.58
C GLY A 379 27.08 2.18 20.18
N VAL A 380 25.82 2.07 19.73
CA VAL A 380 24.68 2.76 20.35
C VAL A 380 24.11 1.96 21.52
N SER A 381 23.79 2.63 22.63
CA SER A 381 23.29 1.99 23.85
C SER A 381 21.99 1.20 23.61
N PRO A 382 21.73 0.12 24.38
CA PRO A 382 20.49 -0.66 24.24
C PRO A 382 19.22 0.18 24.39
N GLU A 383 19.23 1.15 25.30
CA GLU A 383 18.11 2.07 25.54
C GLU A 383 17.81 2.92 24.30
N VAL A 384 18.84 3.53 23.70
CA VAL A 384 18.68 4.34 22.48
C VAL A 384 18.27 3.45 21.30
N LYS A 385 18.75 2.20 21.23
CA LYS A 385 18.29 1.22 20.22
C LYS A 385 16.81 0.91 20.36
N GLU A 386 16.30 0.69 21.57
CA GLU A 386 14.87 0.43 21.78
C GLU A 386 14.02 1.68 21.53
N ALA A 387 14.50 2.87 21.93
CA ALA A 387 13.86 4.14 21.59
C ALA A 387 13.77 4.34 20.06
N ALA A 388 14.86 4.08 19.33
CA ALA A 388 14.89 4.16 17.87
C ALA A 388 13.96 3.13 17.20
N LYS A 389 13.91 1.89 17.71
CA LYS A 389 12.94 0.87 17.23
C LYS A 389 11.50 1.33 17.49
N SER A 390 11.24 1.87 18.66
CA SER A 390 9.92 2.38 19.05
C SER A 390 9.51 3.53 18.12
N ALA A 391 10.37 4.53 17.94
CA ALA A 391 10.12 5.67 17.08
C ALA A 391 9.94 5.26 15.60
N ALA A 392 10.82 4.41 15.06
CA ALA A 392 10.69 3.86 13.71
C ALA A 392 9.35 3.12 13.54
N ARG A 393 8.92 2.36 14.55
CA ARG A 393 7.62 1.68 14.56
C ARG A 393 6.43 2.65 14.56
N LEU A 394 6.51 3.75 15.32
CA LEU A 394 5.50 4.81 15.35
C LEU A 394 5.38 5.55 14.00
N GLU A 395 6.48 5.66 13.27
CA GLU A 395 6.51 6.18 11.90
C GLU A 395 6.19 5.13 10.84
N GLY A 396 6.22 3.84 11.20
CA GLY A 396 6.05 2.75 10.24
C GLY A 396 7.20 2.62 9.26
N GLU A 397 8.39 3.08 9.65
CA GLU A 397 9.60 2.99 8.85
C GLU A 397 10.47 1.82 9.28
N ASN A 398 11.31 1.35 8.37
CA ASN A 398 12.42 0.47 8.76
C ASN A 398 13.39 1.27 9.62
N ILE A 399 13.92 0.66 10.68
CA ILE A 399 14.87 1.31 11.59
C ILE A 399 16.07 1.92 10.85
N ALA A 400 16.55 1.30 9.77
CA ALA A 400 17.64 1.81 8.93
C ALA A 400 17.34 3.19 8.35
N SER A 401 16.17 3.31 7.72
CA SER A 401 15.74 4.55 7.07
C SER A 401 15.41 5.61 8.08
N TRP A 402 14.73 5.22 9.17
CA TRP A 402 14.33 6.14 10.22
C TRP A 402 15.55 6.80 10.89
N VAL A 403 16.57 6.01 11.25
CA VAL A 403 17.81 6.53 11.85
C VAL A 403 18.53 7.46 10.88
N GLU A 404 18.68 7.06 9.60
CA GLU A 404 19.39 7.85 8.61
C GLU A 404 18.71 9.21 8.34
N GLU A 405 17.37 9.22 8.21
CA GLU A 405 16.60 10.44 8.01
C GLU A 405 16.61 11.34 9.25
N THR A 406 16.54 10.75 10.45
CA THR A 406 16.61 11.50 11.72
C THR A 406 17.95 12.20 11.88
N ILE A 407 19.07 11.51 11.58
CA ILE A 407 20.41 12.11 11.60
C ILE A 407 20.50 13.25 10.57
N LYS A 408 20.04 13.03 9.34
CA LYS A 408 20.03 14.08 8.29
C LYS A 408 19.24 15.32 8.70
N ARG A 409 18.07 15.13 9.34
CA ARG A 409 17.26 16.26 9.83
C ARG A 409 17.98 17.03 10.92
N ARG A 410 18.64 16.34 11.85
CA ARG A 410 19.39 16.98 12.94
C ARG A 410 20.58 17.77 12.42
N LEU A 411 21.39 17.18 11.54
CA LEU A 411 22.55 17.85 10.93
C LEU A 411 22.13 19.09 10.13
N LYS A 412 21.05 19.01 9.33
CA LYS A 412 20.52 20.17 8.61
C LYS A 412 19.97 21.27 9.53
N ALA A 413 19.45 20.90 10.69
CA ALA A 413 18.98 21.89 11.67
C ALA A 413 20.17 22.62 12.31
N GLU A 414 21.26 21.92 12.60
CA GLU A 414 22.50 22.51 13.13
C GLU A 414 23.21 23.39 12.08
N GLU A 415 23.28 22.97 10.82
CA GLU A 415 23.80 23.80 9.72
C GLU A 415 23.00 25.10 9.50
N LYS A 416 21.70 25.08 9.81
CA LYS A 416 20.83 26.27 9.77
C LYS A 416 20.94 27.16 11.01
N LEU A 417 21.42 26.63 12.13
CA LEU A 417 21.67 27.39 13.36
C LEU A 417 23.08 28.01 13.35
N ALA A 418 24.02 27.41 12.61
CA ALA A 418 25.38 27.89 12.43
C ALA A 418 25.55 28.92 11.30
N ARG A 419 24.50 29.16 10.51
CA ARG A 419 24.39 30.23 9.50
C ARG A 419 23.42 31.28 10.00
#